data_AF-A0A085N2D2-F1
#
_entry.id   AF-A0A085N2D2-F1
#
_cell.length_a   1.000
_cell.length_b   1.000
_cell.length_c   1.000
_cell.angle_alpha   90.00
_cell.angle_beta   90.00
_cell.angle_gamma   90.00
#
_symmetry.space_group_name_H-M   'P 1'
#
loop_
_entity.id
_entity.type
_entity.pdbx_description
1 polymer ?
#
loop_
_entity_poly.entity_id
_entity_poly.type
_entity_poly.pdbx_seq_one_letter_code
_entity_poly.pdbx_strand_id
1 'polypeptide(L)'
;MGTSSKLLKCALLILAYCTYVQGGEWVDYRDCGSRAKIIWVEVDPCDDAYNCTLRRGKDTELVIRFVPKERVTEITAVAYAKLGLEYKQVEVLNPDGCKDSGLTCTLRPGKAVTYRNKFHIKRDIPTSVVYVRFELIDQNEKDQVCVLLNGHIADTMFVYNYDDDDDES
;
A
#
# COMPACT_ATOMS: atom_id res chain seq x y z
N MET A 1 -37.26 18.94 -30.98
CA MET A 1 -37.23 18.21 -29.70
C MET A 1 -36.50 16.88 -29.91
N GLY A 2 -35.37 16.59 -29.23
CA GLY A 2 -34.79 15.24 -29.29
C GLY A 2 -33.29 15.02 -28.98
N THR A 3 -32.47 16.06 -28.80
CA THR A 3 -31.01 15.88 -28.61
C THR A 3 -30.51 16.10 -27.18
N SER A 4 -31.24 16.87 -26.36
CA SER A 4 -30.85 17.23 -24.98
C SER A 4 -30.91 16.04 -23.99
N SER A 5 -31.88 15.13 -24.16
CA SER A 5 -32.05 13.96 -23.26
C SER A 5 -30.93 12.93 -23.36
N LYS A 6 -30.28 12.78 -24.53
CA LYS A 6 -29.20 11.80 -24.73
C LYS A 6 -27.89 12.28 -24.11
N LEU A 7 -27.61 13.58 -24.22
CA LEU A 7 -26.43 14.22 -23.63
C LEU A 7 -26.48 14.19 -22.10
N LEU A 8 -27.66 14.43 -21.51
CA LEU A 8 -27.86 14.39 -20.06
C LEU A 8 -27.68 12.97 -19.49
N LYS A 9 -28.17 11.94 -20.19
CA LYS A 9 -27.99 10.53 -19.78
C LYS A 9 -26.53 10.06 -19.89
N CYS A 10 -25.81 10.47 -20.92
CA CYS A 10 -24.38 10.15 -21.05
C CYS A 10 -23.55 10.84 -19.96
N ALA A 11 -23.85 12.09 -19.63
CA ALA A 11 -23.16 12.81 -18.56
C ALA A 11 -23.35 12.12 -17.19
N LEU A 12 -24.57 11.65 -16.90
CA LEU A 12 -24.86 10.92 -15.66
C LEU A 12 -24.14 9.57 -15.57
N LEU A 13 -24.02 8.84 -16.70
CA LEU A 13 -23.28 7.57 -16.75
C LEU A 13 -21.77 7.74 -16.59
N ILE A 14 -21.19 8.84 -17.11
CA ILE A 14 -19.77 9.17 -16.94
C ILE A 14 -19.46 9.55 -15.49
N LEU A 15 -20.32 10.36 -14.86
CA LEU A 15 -20.17 10.74 -13.45
C LEU A 15 -20.25 9.54 -12.51
N ALA A 16 -21.16 8.59 -12.77
CA ALA A 16 -21.29 7.34 -12.00
C ALA A 16 -20.09 6.39 -12.17
N TYR A 17 -19.33 6.50 -13.26
CA TYR A 17 -18.12 5.69 -13.48
C TYR A 17 -16.89 6.30 -12.78
N CYS A 18 -16.83 7.62 -12.64
CA CYS A 18 -15.73 8.31 -11.94
C CYS A 18 -15.71 8.05 -10.42
N THR A 19 -16.83 7.70 -9.80
CA THR A 19 -16.89 7.40 -8.35
C THR A 19 -16.47 5.97 -8.01
N TYR A 20 -16.22 5.10 -9.00
CA TYR A 20 -15.89 3.70 -8.77
C TYR A 20 -14.39 3.38 -8.87
N VAL A 21 -13.53 4.39 -8.97
CA VAL A 21 -12.08 4.16 -8.84
C VAL A 21 -11.74 4.16 -7.35
N GLN A 22 -11.93 3.02 -6.68
CA GLN A 22 -11.21 2.71 -5.46
C GLN A 22 -9.73 2.56 -5.84
N GLY A 23 -8.97 3.67 -5.76
CA GLY A 23 -7.52 3.63 -5.73
C GLY A 23 -7.03 3.47 -4.29
N GLY A 24 -5.82 2.97 -4.09
CA GLY A 24 -5.24 2.88 -2.76
C GLY A 24 -4.98 4.26 -2.16
N GLU A 25 -4.87 4.29 -0.82
CA GLU A 25 -4.60 5.52 -0.08
C GLU A 25 -3.10 5.67 0.17
N TRP A 26 -2.60 6.90 0.01
CA TRP A 26 -1.23 7.22 0.39
C TRP A 26 -1.12 7.20 1.91
N VAL A 27 -0.19 6.40 2.41
CA VAL A 27 -0.06 6.18 3.85
C VAL A 27 1.10 6.98 4.42
N ASP A 28 0.96 7.33 5.70
CA ASP A 28 2.07 7.85 6.48
C ASP A 28 3.09 6.74 6.74
N TYR A 29 4.37 7.09 6.69
CA TYR A 29 5.46 6.15 6.93
C TYR A 29 6.67 6.87 7.50
N ARG A 30 7.49 6.13 8.25
CA ARG A 30 8.81 6.60 8.68
C ARG A 30 9.89 5.89 7.86
N ASP A 31 10.72 6.67 7.16
CA ASP A 31 11.93 6.15 6.51
C ASP A 31 12.93 5.67 7.58
N CYS A 32 13.37 4.42 7.49
CA CYS A 32 14.29 3.79 8.44
C CYS A 32 15.73 3.61 7.93
N GLY A 33 16.07 4.18 6.76
CA GLY A 33 17.44 4.10 6.24
C GLY A 33 17.55 3.95 4.72
N SER A 34 16.56 4.44 3.97
CA SER A 34 16.50 4.25 2.52
C SER A 34 17.63 4.98 1.80
N ARG A 35 18.32 4.27 0.90
CA ARG A 35 19.28 4.88 -0.02
C ARG A 35 18.57 5.58 -1.17
N ALA A 36 17.50 5.01 -1.70
CA ALA A 36 16.67 5.64 -2.71
C ALA A 36 15.90 6.83 -2.12
N LYS A 37 15.41 7.72 -2.98
CA LYS A 37 14.41 8.71 -2.58
C LYS A 37 13.02 8.10 -2.72
N ILE A 38 12.33 7.88 -1.61
CA ILE A 38 10.90 7.49 -1.64
C ILE A 38 10.08 8.72 -2.07
N ILE A 39 9.13 8.51 -2.98
CA ILE A 39 8.17 9.53 -3.44
C ILE A 39 6.88 9.39 -2.63
N TRP A 40 6.32 8.19 -2.59
CA TRP A 40 5.12 7.87 -1.81
C TRP A 40 5.06 6.36 -1.53
N VAL A 41 4.27 6.02 -0.51
CA VAL A 41 3.89 4.67 -0.14
C VAL A 41 2.37 4.62 -0.13
N GLU A 42 1.80 3.54 -0.66
CA GLU A 42 0.36 3.32 -0.75
C GLU A 42 0.06 1.89 -0.26
N VAL A 43 -1.03 1.75 0.47
CA VAL A 43 -1.56 0.47 0.92
C VAL A 43 -3.02 0.38 0.45
N ASP A 44 -3.35 -0.70 -0.25
CA ASP A 44 -4.69 -0.93 -0.79
C ASP A 44 -5.21 -2.31 -0.39
N PRO A 45 -6.37 -2.44 0.24
CA PRO A 45 -7.22 -1.36 0.73
C PRO A 45 -6.70 -0.79 2.06
N CYS A 46 -6.93 0.51 2.28
CA CYS A 46 -6.67 1.22 3.52
C CYS A 46 -7.80 2.22 3.78
N ASP A 47 -8.17 2.39 5.05
CA ASP A 47 -9.26 3.23 5.54
C ASP A 47 -8.79 4.42 6.40
N ASP A 48 -7.53 4.38 6.84
CA ASP A 48 -6.87 5.46 7.58
C ASP A 48 -5.38 5.47 7.21
N ALA A 49 -4.94 6.55 6.56
CA ALA A 49 -3.55 6.74 6.12
C ALA A 49 -2.49 6.60 7.24
N TYR A 50 -2.85 6.81 8.51
CA TYR A 50 -1.92 6.69 9.65
C TYR A 50 -1.98 5.34 10.35
N ASN A 51 -3.05 4.57 10.13
CA ASN A 51 -3.34 3.34 10.86
C ASN A 51 -4.24 2.36 10.08
N CYS A 52 -3.82 1.98 8.87
CA CYS A 52 -4.60 1.12 7.98
C CYS A 52 -5.10 -0.16 8.66
N THR A 53 -6.35 -0.51 8.39
CA THR A 53 -6.93 -1.81 8.75
C THR A 53 -6.47 -2.91 7.80
N LEU A 54 -5.58 -3.79 8.28
CA LEU A 54 -5.19 -5.01 7.59
C LEU A 54 -6.20 -6.12 7.86
N ARG A 55 -7.11 -6.33 6.92
CA ARG A 55 -8.28 -7.21 7.12
C ARG A 55 -7.93 -8.69 7.07
N ARG A 56 -8.34 -9.43 8.09
CA ARG A 56 -8.19 -10.89 8.13
C ARG A 56 -8.98 -11.60 7.02
N GLY A 57 -8.31 -12.57 6.39
CA GLY A 57 -8.82 -13.34 5.26
C GLY A 57 -8.95 -12.53 3.97
N LYS A 58 -8.24 -11.41 3.84
CA LYS A 58 -8.24 -10.54 2.66
C LYS A 58 -6.83 -10.28 2.17
N ASP A 59 -6.76 -9.93 0.89
CA ASP A 59 -5.53 -9.50 0.25
C ASP A 59 -5.38 -7.99 0.43
N THR A 60 -4.14 -7.56 0.60
CA THR A 60 -3.71 -6.15 0.62
C THR A 60 -2.49 -6.02 -0.30
N GLU A 61 -2.38 -4.89 -1.00
CA GLU A 61 -1.26 -4.53 -1.84
C GLU A 61 -0.49 -3.37 -1.20
N LEU A 62 0.83 -3.54 -1.09
CA LEU A 62 1.78 -2.46 -0.78
C LEU A 62 2.38 -1.97 -2.09
N VAL A 63 2.32 -0.67 -2.32
CA VAL A 63 2.89 -0.01 -3.50
C VAL A 63 3.87 1.05 -3.04
N ILE A 64 5.09 1.02 -3.56
CA ILE A 64 6.14 1.98 -3.21
C ILE A 64 6.72 2.60 -4.46
N ARG A 65 6.64 3.93 -4.53
CA ARG A 65 7.21 4.72 -5.61
C ARG A 65 8.51 5.34 -5.14
N PHE A 66 9.62 5.02 -5.80
CA PHE A 66 10.94 5.52 -5.39
C PHE A 66 11.85 5.84 -6.56
N VAL A 67 12.94 6.54 -6.27
CA VAL A 67 14.01 6.89 -7.21
C VAL A 67 15.34 6.32 -6.70
N PRO A 68 15.87 5.24 -7.29
CA PRO A 68 17.18 4.71 -6.93
C PRO A 68 18.26 5.74 -7.24
N LYS A 69 19.27 5.85 -6.37
CA LYS A 69 20.42 6.75 -6.57
C LYS A 69 21.58 6.06 -7.28
N GLU A 70 21.56 4.73 -7.34
CA GLU A 70 22.58 3.90 -7.96
C GLU A 70 21.95 2.84 -8.86
N ARG A 71 22.81 2.09 -9.57
CA ARG A 71 22.38 0.99 -10.43
C ARG A 71 21.98 -0.19 -9.55
N VAL A 72 20.78 -0.72 -9.76
CA VAL A 72 20.24 -1.85 -8.99
C VAL A 72 19.90 -2.98 -9.95
N THR A 73 20.60 -4.10 -9.84
CA THR A 73 20.43 -5.27 -10.71
C THR A 73 19.47 -6.29 -10.13
N GLU A 74 19.36 -6.33 -8.80
CA GLU A 74 18.53 -7.26 -8.05
C GLU A 74 17.83 -6.50 -6.91
N ILE A 75 16.63 -6.95 -6.55
CA ILE A 75 15.90 -6.47 -5.37
C ILE A 75 15.36 -7.69 -4.64
N THR A 76 15.62 -7.77 -3.34
CA THR A 76 15.01 -8.73 -2.43
C THR A 76 14.07 -8.01 -1.48
N ALA A 77 12.81 -8.42 -1.42
CA ALA A 77 11.80 -7.89 -0.52
C ALA A 77 11.81 -8.63 0.83
N VAL A 78 11.90 -7.89 1.92
CA VAL A 78 11.91 -8.42 3.29
C VAL A 78 10.94 -7.64 4.16
N ALA A 79 10.23 -8.33 5.05
CA ALA A 79 9.28 -7.71 5.95
C ALA A 79 9.46 -8.24 7.38
N TYR A 80 9.30 -7.37 8.36
CA TYR A 80 9.26 -7.70 9.78
C TYR A 80 8.01 -7.11 10.41
N ALA A 81 7.27 -7.93 11.16
CA ALA A 81 6.13 -7.47 11.95
C ALA A 81 6.52 -7.48 13.43
N LYS A 82 6.23 -6.37 14.13
CA LYS A 82 6.28 -6.33 15.59
C LYS A 82 4.93 -6.79 16.13
N LEU A 83 4.93 -7.97 16.74
CA LEU A 83 3.79 -8.51 17.49
C LEU A 83 4.22 -8.54 18.97
N GLY A 84 3.78 -7.55 19.76
CA GLY A 84 4.24 -7.39 21.15
C GLY A 84 5.59 -6.66 21.26
N LEU A 85 6.58 -7.27 21.93
CA LEU A 85 7.86 -6.62 22.26
C LEU A 85 8.95 -6.77 21.18
N GLU A 86 8.88 -7.78 20.32
CA GLU A 86 9.93 -8.14 19.35
C GLU A 86 9.45 -8.02 17.89
N TYR A 87 10.37 -7.69 16.98
CA TYR A 87 10.15 -7.80 15.55
C TYR A 87 10.47 -9.21 15.09
N LYS A 88 9.53 -9.83 14.37
CA LYS A 88 9.73 -11.13 13.73
C LYS A 88 9.66 -10.96 12.23
N GLN A 89 10.56 -11.61 11.50
CA GLN A 89 10.47 -11.65 10.05
C GLN A 89 9.19 -12.38 9.65
N VAL A 90 8.46 -11.80 8.71
CA VAL A 90 7.25 -12.40 8.12
C VAL A 90 7.56 -12.84 6.70
N GLU A 91 6.90 -13.91 6.27
CA GLU A 91 7.06 -14.44 4.93
C GLU A 91 6.53 -13.45 3.90
N VAL A 92 7.38 -13.10 2.92
CA VAL A 92 6.99 -12.34 1.73
C VAL A 92 6.87 -13.34 0.59
N LEU A 93 5.67 -13.53 0.05
CA LEU A 93 5.39 -14.57 -0.96
C LEU A 93 6.19 -14.38 -2.26
N ASN A 94 6.47 -13.13 -2.62
CA ASN A 94 7.33 -12.79 -3.75
C ASN A 94 8.56 -12.01 -3.26
N PRO A 95 9.62 -12.70 -2.78
CA PRO A 95 10.81 -12.03 -2.29
C PRO A 95 11.68 -11.49 -3.44
N ASP A 96 11.58 -12.03 -4.65
CA ASP A 96 12.30 -11.51 -5.83
C ASP A 96 11.58 -10.28 -6.37
N GLY A 97 11.98 -9.10 -5.89
CA GLY A 97 11.36 -7.84 -6.29
C GLY A 97 11.64 -7.43 -7.73
N CYS A 98 12.42 -8.19 -8.51
CA CYS A 98 12.58 -7.96 -9.95
C CYS A 98 11.59 -8.77 -10.80
N LYS A 99 10.79 -9.66 -10.19
CA LYS A 99 9.76 -10.47 -10.85
C LYS A 99 8.39 -10.12 -10.28
N ASP A 100 7.38 -10.02 -11.16
CA ASP A 100 5.96 -9.87 -10.80
C ASP A 100 5.64 -8.78 -9.75
N SER A 101 6.47 -7.75 -9.67
CA SER A 101 6.38 -6.66 -8.68
C SER A 101 6.15 -5.28 -9.32
N GLY A 102 5.98 -5.22 -10.64
CA GLY A 102 5.98 -3.97 -11.40
C GLY A 102 7.37 -3.37 -11.67
N LEU A 103 8.44 -3.89 -11.04
CA LEU A 103 9.80 -3.54 -11.39
C LEU A 103 10.29 -4.34 -12.60
N THR A 104 11.17 -3.72 -13.39
CA THR A 104 11.93 -4.40 -14.45
C THR A 104 13.39 -4.08 -14.25
N CYS A 105 14.11 -5.00 -13.61
CA CYS A 105 15.54 -4.85 -13.37
C CYS A 105 16.32 -5.06 -14.68
N THR A 106 17.44 -4.37 -14.92
CA THR A 106 18.18 -3.44 -14.04
C THR A 106 17.53 -2.04 -13.92
N LEU A 107 17.38 -1.55 -12.68
CA LEU A 107 16.90 -0.19 -12.40
C LEU A 107 18.02 0.83 -12.63
N ARG A 108 17.67 1.96 -13.25
CA ARG A 108 18.62 3.04 -13.58
C ARG A 108 18.58 4.15 -12.52
N PRO A 109 19.75 4.68 -12.10
CA PRO A 109 19.81 5.84 -11.21
C PRO A 109 18.96 7.01 -11.70
N GLY A 110 18.30 7.73 -10.79
CA GLY A 110 17.53 8.94 -11.11
C GLY A 110 16.21 8.68 -11.83
N LYS A 111 15.94 7.45 -12.30
CA LYS A 111 14.68 7.09 -12.93
C LYS A 111 13.73 6.54 -11.89
N ALA A 112 12.64 7.25 -11.70
CA ALA A 112 11.60 6.89 -10.77
C ALA A 112 10.93 5.55 -11.22
N VAL A 113 10.83 4.56 -10.32
CA VAL A 113 10.14 3.27 -10.50
C VAL A 113 9.07 2.98 -9.43
N THR A 114 8.17 2.02 -9.70
CA THR A 114 7.08 1.61 -8.79
C THR A 114 7.19 0.12 -8.48
N TYR A 115 7.34 -0.21 -7.20
CA TYR A 115 7.28 -1.57 -6.68
C TYR A 115 5.86 -1.87 -6.17
N ARG A 116 5.41 -3.11 -6.32
CA ARG A 116 4.12 -3.64 -5.85
C ARG A 116 4.34 -4.99 -5.21
N ASN A 117 3.65 -5.23 -4.10
CA ASN A 117 3.63 -6.51 -3.43
C ASN A 117 2.27 -6.79 -2.83
N LYS A 118 1.68 -7.94 -3.18
CA LYS A 118 0.42 -8.41 -2.59
C LYS A 118 0.70 -9.38 -1.45
N PHE A 119 -0.01 -9.21 -0.35
CA PHE A 119 0.06 -10.10 0.81
C PHE A 119 -1.34 -10.43 1.31
N HIS A 120 -1.50 -11.66 1.82
CA HIS A 120 -2.75 -12.15 2.38
C HIS A 120 -2.66 -12.23 3.91
N ILE A 121 -3.57 -11.57 4.61
CA ILE A 121 -3.64 -11.65 6.06
C ILE A 121 -4.44 -12.89 6.43
N LYS A 122 -3.80 -13.92 7.00
CA LYS A 122 -4.50 -15.15 7.37
C LYS A 122 -5.51 -14.91 8.50
N ARG A 123 -6.60 -15.67 8.51
CA ARG A 123 -7.71 -15.52 9.48
C ARG A 123 -7.34 -15.90 10.93
N ASP A 124 -6.34 -16.74 11.09
CA ASP A 124 -5.83 -17.22 12.38
C ASP A 124 -4.92 -16.21 13.09
N ILE A 125 -4.51 -15.13 12.41
CA ILE A 125 -3.77 -14.03 13.03
C ILE A 125 -4.73 -13.29 14.00
N PRO A 126 -4.32 -13.05 15.26
CA PRO A 126 -5.15 -12.32 16.21
C PRO A 126 -5.32 -10.86 15.82
N THR A 127 -6.39 -10.24 16.31
CA THR A 127 -6.59 -8.80 16.18
C THR A 127 -5.58 -8.06 17.07
N SER A 128 -4.81 -7.15 16.49
CA SER A 128 -3.75 -6.43 17.22
C SER A 128 -3.26 -5.22 16.44
N VAL A 129 -2.71 -4.23 17.14
CA VAL A 129 -1.84 -3.22 16.51
C VAL A 129 -0.58 -3.91 15.99
N VAL A 130 -0.13 -3.53 14.80
CA VAL A 130 1.07 -4.06 14.16
C VAL A 130 1.96 -2.93 13.67
N TYR A 131 3.26 -3.11 13.88
CA TYR A 131 4.29 -2.24 13.30
C TYR A 131 5.05 -3.06 12.26
N VAL A 132 5.05 -2.60 11.02
CA VAL A 132 5.68 -3.31 9.91
C VAL A 132 6.93 -2.56 9.46
N ARG A 133 8.06 -3.23 9.44
CA ARG A 133 9.25 -2.81 8.69
C ARG A 133 9.25 -3.51 7.36
N PHE A 134 9.30 -2.77 6.26
CA PHE A 134 9.39 -3.31 4.92
C PHE A 134 10.62 -2.78 4.22
N GLU A 135 11.38 -3.68 3.59
CA GLU A 135 12.66 -3.40 2.99
C GLU A 135 12.73 -3.92 1.55
N LEU A 136 13.36 -3.14 0.68
CA LEU A 136 13.83 -3.56 -0.63
C LEU A 136 15.36 -3.50 -0.62
N ILE A 137 15.99 -4.66 -0.59
CA ILE A 137 17.43 -4.83 -0.44
C ILE A 137 18.04 -5.10 -1.81
N ASP A 138 19.10 -4.38 -2.20
CA ASP A 138 19.76 -4.57 -3.48
C ASP A 138 20.81 -5.70 -3.49
N GLN A 139 21.45 -5.90 -4.65
CA GLN A 139 22.54 -6.87 -4.86
C GLN A 139 23.76 -6.69 -3.94
N ASN A 140 23.89 -5.55 -3.26
CA ASN A 140 25.00 -5.24 -2.36
C ASN A 140 24.57 -5.28 -0.88
N GLU A 141 23.43 -5.90 -0.58
CA GLU A 141 22.83 -5.96 0.77
C GLU A 141 22.59 -4.56 1.35
N LYS A 142 22.13 -3.62 0.50
CA LYS A 142 21.77 -2.27 0.92
C LYS A 142 20.29 -2.00 0.73
N ASP A 143 19.71 -1.35 1.73
CA ASP A 143 18.31 -0.93 1.71
C ASP A 143 18.11 0.20 0.68
N GLN A 144 17.59 -0.14 -0.50
CA GLN A 144 17.10 0.86 -1.44
C GLN A 144 15.87 1.55 -0.86
N VAL A 145 14.99 0.77 -0.23
CA VAL A 145 13.82 1.27 0.50
C VAL A 145 13.79 0.60 1.87
N CYS A 146 13.56 1.38 2.92
CA CYS A 146 13.27 0.94 4.29
C CYS A 146 12.15 1.82 4.83
N VAL A 147 10.96 1.25 5.03
CA VAL A 147 9.81 1.97 5.59
C VAL A 147 9.27 1.28 6.82
N LEU A 148 8.86 2.08 7.79
CA LEU A 148 8.11 1.66 8.96
C LEU A 148 6.68 2.16 8.85
N LEU A 149 5.74 1.23 8.89
CA LEU A 149 4.31 1.45 8.77
C LEU A 149 3.61 1.06 10.07
N ASN A 150 2.60 1.85 10.43
CA ASN A 150 1.69 1.54 11.52
C ASN A 150 0.36 1.06 10.93
N GLY A 151 -0.25 0.09 11.59
CA GLY A 151 -1.58 -0.38 11.24
C GLY A 151 -2.12 -1.28 12.32
N HIS A 152 -3.26 -1.89 12.05
CA HIS A 152 -3.84 -2.87 12.95
C HIS A 152 -4.59 -3.95 12.17
N ILE A 153 -4.69 -5.13 12.77
CA ILE A 153 -5.34 -6.30 12.19
C ILE A 153 -6.74 -6.42 12.77
N ALA A 154 -7.76 -6.45 11.91
CA ALA A 154 -9.17 -6.57 12.29
C ALA A 154 -9.98 -7.34 11.23
N ASP A 155 -11.26 -7.60 11.49
CA ASP A 155 -12.16 -8.29 10.54
C ASP A 155 -12.82 -7.34 9.53
N THR A 156 -13.06 -6.10 9.97
CA THR A 156 -13.77 -5.05 9.22
C THR A 156 -12.96 -3.76 9.28
N MET A 157 -12.99 -2.98 8.19
CA MET A 157 -12.49 -1.60 8.20
C MET A 157 -13.33 -0.72 9.11
N PHE A 158 -12.73 0.35 9.63
CA PHE A 158 -13.47 1.42 10.26
C PHE A 158 -14.35 2.10 9.21
N VAL A 159 -15.65 1.94 9.36
CA VAL A 159 -16.63 2.79 8.68
C VAL A 159 -16.83 3.97 9.62
N TYR A 160 -16.38 5.16 9.23
CA TYR A 160 -16.87 6.38 9.86
C TYR A 160 -18.36 6.44 9.54
N ASN A 161 -19.19 6.03 10.49
CA ASN A 161 -20.57 6.46 10.49
C ASN A 161 -20.50 7.95 10.80
N TYR A 162 -20.74 8.78 9.78
CA TYR A 162 -21.32 10.08 10.05
C TYR A 162 -22.69 9.76 10.64
N ASP A 163 -22.76 9.73 11.97
CA ASP A 163 -24.04 9.84 12.64
C ASP A 163 -24.57 11.22 12.22
N ASP A 164 -25.56 11.21 11.33
CA ASP A 164 -26.38 12.37 11.00
C ASP A 164 -27.11 12.78 12.28
N ASP A 165 -26.42 13.47 13.18
CA ASP A 165 -27.01 14.33 14.20
C ASP A 165 -27.56 15.60 13.49
N ASP A 166 -28.41 15.39 12.48
CA ASP A 166 -29.27 16.43 11.93
C ASP A 166 -30.43 16.62 12.91
N ASP A 167 -30.24 17.59 13.81
CA ASP A 167 -31.25 18.46 14.40
C ASP A 167 -32.69 17.91 14.35
N GLU A 168 -33.09 17.12 15.35
CA GLU A 168 -34.50 16.97 15.67
C GLU A 168 -34.99 18.28 16.32
N SER A 169 -35.60 19.09 15.46
CA SER A 169 -36.32 20.35 15.67
C SER A 169 -37.28 20.38 16.86
#